data_AF-A0A2T6GH77-F1
#
_entry.id   AF-A0A2T6GH77-F1
#
_cell.length_a   1.000
_cell.length_b   1.000
_cell.length_c   1.000
_cell.angle_alpha   90.00
_cell.angle_beta   90.00
_cell.angle_gamma   90.00
#
_symmetry.space_group_name_H-M   'P 1'
#
loop_
_entity.id
_entity.type
_entity.pdbx_description
1 polymer ?
#
loop_
_entity_poly.entity_id
_entity_poly.type
_entity_poly.pdbx_seq_one_letter_code
_entity_poly.pdbx_strand_id
1 'polypeptide(L)'
;MRKVRSQDVCSGFTRQVDAALAHYARVLEALKGTANEKLDISVMSAKLLHSVFVDFECFLSDLFLAYMNRDFTQYQATFEASVRKSVTDKHSAWLSARVTFNRPAHMTLEQLAEAIDPTGFNLSFSTSVAMKEKARAWLADPYKTKILALDGEDERLIDTAKMIRNWIAHQSKGSGVKMNIALADIEKGPGTPNHELGRGVREITSVGAFLKARIPGGRRVEVYARRLKDVAINLTV
;
A
#
# COMPACT_ATOMS: atom_id res chain seq x y z
N MET A 1 21.61 16.85 9.47
CA MET A 1 20.92 15.86 8.62
C MET A 1 19.49 16.34 8.38
N ARG A 2 19.02 16.43 7.14
CA ARG A 2 17.66 16.92 6.83
C ARG A 2 16.68 15.76 6.99
N LYS A 3 15.77 15.87 7.96
CA LYS A 3 14.68 14.90 8.14
C LYS A 3 13.83 14.82 6.87
N VAL A 4 13.43 13.61 6.48
CA VAL A 4 12.53 13.44 5.32
C VAL A 4 11.18 14.09 5.63
N ARG A 5 10.61 14.75 4.61
CA ARG A 5 9.27 15.32 4.70
C ARG A 5 8.29 14.31 4.12
N SER A 6 7.35 13.88 4.95
CA SER A 6 6.19 13.06 4.54
C SER A 6 5.45 13.67 3.36
N GLN A 7 5.37 15.00 3.28
CA GLN A 7 4.78 15.72 2.15
C GLN A 7 5.55 15.50 0.84
N ASP A 8 6.88 15.38 0.88
CA ASP A 8 7.68 15.15 -0.32
C ASP A 8 7.48 13.71 -0.84
N VAL A 9 7.33 12.74 0.08
CA VAL A 9 7.00 11.33 -0.23
C VAL A 9 5.61 11.23 -0.90
N CYS A 10 4.59 11.85 -0.29
CA CYS A 10 3.24 11.90 -0.86
C CYS A 10 3.23 12.62 -2.22
N SER A 11 3.94 13.74 -2.34
CA SER A 11 4.07 14.48 -3.61
C SER A 11 4.77 13.64 -4.69
N GLY A 12 5.72 12.79 -4.32
CA GLY A 12 6.35 11.83 -5.23
C GLY A 12 5.35 10.85 -5.81
N PHE A 13 4.61 10.15 -4.94
CA PHE A 13 3.59 9.17 -5.35
C PHE A 13 2.47 9.79 -6.17
N THR A 14 1.91 10.92 -5.73
CA THR A 14 0.83 11.61 -6.44
C THR A 14 1.25 12.01 -7.87
N ARG A 15 2.49 12.50 -8.06
CA ARG A 15 3.05 12.77 -9.40
C ARG A 15 3.21 11.51 -10.24
N GLN A 16 3.64 10.40 -9.66
CA GLN A 16 3.77 9.12 -10.37
C GLN A 16 2.40 8.64 -10.86
N VAL A 17 1.37 8.69 -10.02
CA VAL A 17 0.00 8.33 -10.41
C VAL A 17 -0.51 9.22 -11.54
N ASP A 18 -0.31 10.55 -11.44
CA ASP A 18 -0.75 11.49 -12.48
C ASP A 18 -0.03 11.23 -13.81
N ALA A 19 1.28 10.95 -13.77
CA ALA A 19 2.05 10.60 -14.95
C ALA A 19 1.58 9.26 -15.57
N ALA A 20 1.28 8.25 -14.75
CA ALA A 20 0.77 6.97 -15.20
C ALA A 20 -0.62 7.09 -15.85
N LEU A 21 -1.53 7.87 -15.25
CA LEU A 21 -2.84 8.17 -15.82
C LEU A 21 -2.73 8.95 -17.14
N ALA A 22 -1.87 9.97 -17.20
CA ALA A 22 -1.64 10.72 -18.42
C ALA A 22 -1.04 9.85 -19.53
N HIS A 23 -0.10 8.95 -19.19
CA HIS A 23 0.44 7.98 -20.13
C HIS A 23 -0.64 7.02 -20.65
N TYR A 24 -1.43 6.46 -19.74
CA TYR A 24 -2.54 5.58 -20.09
C TYR A 24 -3.53 6.27 -21.06
N ALA A 25 -3.93 7.51 -20.78
CA ALA A 25 -4.80 8.28 -21.67
C ALA A 25 -4.22 8.46 -23.09
N ARG A 26 -2.91 8.75 -23.22
CA ARG A 26 -2.24 8.85 -24.53
C ARG A 26 -2.25 7.51 -25.28
N VAL A 27 -2.00 6.41 -24.57
CA VAL A 27 -2.01 5.07 -25.16
C VAL A 27 -3.42 4.68 -25.62
N LEU A 28 -4.46 5.01 -24.85
CA LEU A 28 -5.84 4.76 -25.24
C LEU A 28 -6.20 5.44 -26.56
N GLU A 29 -5.79 6.70 -26.75
CA GLU A 29 -6.05 7.43 -27.99
C GLU A 29 -5.29 6.80 -29.17
N ALA A 30 -4.02 6.43 -28.97
CA ALA A 30 -3.21 5.79 -30.00
C ALA A 30 -3.75 4.42 -30.45
N LEU A 31 -4.46 3.70 -29.57
CA LEU A 31 -5.02 2.38 -29.86
C LEU A 31 -6.38 2.44 -30.57
N LYS A 32 -7.01 3.62 -30.64
CA LYS A 32 -8.37 3.78 -31.18
C LYS A 32 -8.42 3.41 -32.66
N GLY A 33 -9.36 2.54 -33.04
CA GLY A 33 -9.56 2.08 -34.40
C GLY A 33 -8.56 1.01 -34.87
N THR A 34 -7.63 0.59 -34.02
CA THR A 34 -6.72 -0.53 -34.34
C THR A 34 -7.46 -1.86 -34.26
N ALA A 35 -6.99 -2.87 -35.00
CA ALA A 35 -7.62 -4.20 -35.04
C ALA A 35 -7.71 -4.87 -33.65
N ASN A 36 -6.76 -4.57 -32.75
CA ASN A 36 -6.65 -5.17 -31.42
C ASN A 36 -7.02 -4.21 -30.27
N GLU A 37 -7.64 -3.05 -30.56
CA GLU A 37 -7.93 -1.98 -29.60
C GLU A 37 -8.45 -2.53 -28.25
N LYS A 38 -9.49 -3.37 -28.28
CA LYS A 38 -10.10 -3.89 -27.05
C LYS A 38 -9.16 -4.76 -26.24
N LEU A 39 -8.33 -5.57 -26.89
CA LEU A 39 -7.38 -6.47 -26.23
C LEU A 39 -6.24 -5.66 -25.62
N ASP A 40 -5.68 -4.73 -26.39
CA ASP A 40 -4.56 -3.91 -25.95
C ASP A 40 -4.96 -3.01 -24.78
N ILE A 41 -6.17 -2.43 -24.80
CA ILE A 41 -6.70 -1.68 -23.66
C ILE A 41 -6.87 -2.58 -22.42
N SER A 42 -7.28 -3.86 -22.56
CA SER A 42 -7.33 -4.79 -21.42
C SER A 42 -5.95 -4.97 -20.79
N VAL A 43 -4.93 -5.20 -21.62
CA VAL A 43 -3.54 -5.41 -21.17
C VAL A 43 -3.03 -4.14 -20.48
N MET A 44 -3.25 -2.99 -21.09
CA MET A 44 -2.82 -1.71 -20.52
C MET A 44 -3.52 -1.38 -19.21
N SER A 45 -4.79 -1.75 -19.06
CA SER A 45 -5.54 -1.55 -17.80
C SER A 45 -4.97 -2.40 -16.66
N ALA A 46 -4.59 -3.66 -16.94
CA ALA A 46 -3.91 -4.48 -15.94
C ALA A 46 -2.52 -3.92 -15.58
N LYS A 47 -1.74 -3.48 -16.58
CA LYS A 47 -0.42 -2.86 -16.36
C LYS A 47 -0.50 -1.58 -15.52
N LEU A 48 -1.46 -0.70 -15.81
CA LEU A 48 -1.66 0.53 -15.05
C LEU A 48 -1.93 0.23 -13.57
N LEU A 49 -2.88 -0.66 -13.27
CA LEU A 49 -3.17 -1.00 -11.87
C LEU A 49 -1.95 -1.62 -11.18
N HIS A 50 -1.26 -2.55 -11.86
CA HIS A 50 -0.07 -3.19 -11.30
C HIS A 50 1.00 -2.15 -10.93
N SER A 51 1.35 -1.25 -11.86
CA SER A 51 2.34 -0.20 -11.62
C SER A 51 1.93 0.72 -10.47
N VAL A 52 0.71 1.26 -10.52
CA VAL A 52 0.22 2.20 -9.49
C VAL A 52 0.21 1.55 -8.10
N PHE A 53 -0.17 0.28 -8.00
CA PHE A 53 -0.20 -0.40 -6.70
C PHE A 53 1.21 -0.73 -6.18
N VAL A 54 2.16 -1.07 -7.06
CA VAL A 54 3.57 -1.20 -6.67
C VAL A 54 4.12 0.14 -6.17
N ASP A 55 3.84 1.23 -6.87
CA ASP A 55 4.22 2.58 -6.43
C ASP A 55 3.58 2.95 -5.09
N PHE A 56 2.33 2.51 -4.85
CA PHE A 56 1.65 2.70 -3.57
C PHE A 56 2.33 1.92 -2.43
N GLU A 57 2.82 0.70 -2.67
CA GLU A 57 3.58 -0.07 -1.68
C GLU A 57 4.92 0.60 -1.35
N CYS A 58 5.62 1.14 -2.37
CA CYS A 58 6.82 1.96 -2.16
C CYS A 58 6.50 3.21 -1.32
N PHE A 59 5.43 3.92 -1.67
CA PHE A 59 4.94 5.07 -0.91
C PHE A 59 4.70 4.74 0.57
N LEU A 60 4.01 3.63 0.87
CA LEU A 60 3.76 3.23 2.25
C LEU A 60 5.07 2.94 3.00
N SER A 61 6.02 2.26 2.35
CA SER A 61 7.34 1.99 2.93
C SER A 61 8.06 3.29 3.27
N ASP A 62 8.17 4.20 2.30
CA ASP A 62 8.84 5.48 2.45
C ASP A 62 8.15 6.38 3.48
N LEU A 63 6.81 6.33 3.56
CA LEU A 63 6.04 7.09 4.53
C LEU A 63 6.32 6.62 5.96
N PHE A 64 6.35 5.31 6.19
CA PHE A 64 6.71 4.74 7.49
C PHE A 64 8.14 5.13 7.89
N LEU A 65 9.10 5.00 6.98
CA LEU A 65 10.49 5.41 7.21
C LEU A 65 10.59 6.91 7.51
N ALA A 66 9.88 7.76 6.77
CA ALA A 66 9.85 9.21 7.00
C ALA A 66 9.29 9.55 8.38
N TYR A 67 8.21 8.89 8.81
CA TYR A 67 7.62 9.08 10.13
C TYR A 67 8.54 8.63 11.27
N MET A 68 9.16 7.45 11.15
CA MET A 68 10.14 6.97 12.13
C MET A 68 11.39 7.85 12.18
N ASN A 69 11.84 8.38 11.03
CA ASN A 69 12.97 9.31 10.98
C ASN A 69 12.66 10.64 11.69
N ARG A 70 11.40 11.07 11.66
CA ARG A 70 10.99 12.30 12.35
C ARG A 70 10.91 12.11 13.86
N ASP A 71 10.30 11.01 14.30
CA ASP A 71 10.25 10.63 15.70
C ASP A 71 10.46 9.12 15.85
N PHE A 72 11.64 8.78 16.35
CA PHE A 72 12.11 7.42 16.45
C PHE A 72 11.80 6.77 17.81
N THR A 73 11.29 7.55 18.77
CA THR A 73 11.16 7.13 20.18
C THR A 73 10.28 5.89 20.35
N GLN A 74 9.15 5.84 19.63
CA GLN A 74 8.20 4.73 19.66
C GLN A 74 8.81 3.43 19.08
N TYR A 75 9.52 3.53 17.96
CA TYR A 75 10.18 2.36 17.37
C TYR A 75 11.31 1.87 18.28
N GLN A 76 12.10 2.76 18.89
CA GLN A 76 13.14 2.37 19.86
C GLN A 76 12.58 1.56 21.02
N ALA A 77 11.47 2.04 21.61
CA ALA A 77 10.82 1.34 22.70
C ALA A 77 10.37 -0.07 22.27
N THR A 78 9.84 -0.19 21.06
CA THR A 78 9.39 -1.47 20.49
C THR A 78 10.55 -2.42 20.20
N PHE A 79 11.63 -1.90 19.62
CA PHE A 79 12.83 -2.67 19.34
C PHE A 79 13.49 -3.15 20.63
N GLU A 80 13.64 -2.28 21.62
CA GLU A 80 14.14 -2.66 22.95
C GLU A 80 13.27 -3.75 23.59
N ALA A 81 11.94 -3.58 23.56
CA ALA A 81 11.03 -4.60 24.08
C ALA A 81 11.18 -5.94 23.35
N SER A 82 11.38 -5.93 22.03
CA SER A 82 11.59 -7.14 21.23
C SER A 82 12.90 -7.85 21.58
N VAL A 83 14.00 -7.10 21.72
CA VAL A 83 15.29 -7.66 22.13
C VAL A 83 15.22 -8.21 23.56
N ARG A 84 14.62 -7.46 24.50
CA ARG A 84 14.41 -7.95 25.88
C ARG A 84 13.60 -9.24 25.92
N LYS A 85 12.53 -9.31 25.12
CA LYS A 85 11.73 -10.53 24.97
C LYS A 85 12.57 -11.68 24.43
N SER A 86 13.35 -11.47 23.37
CA SER A 86 14.22 -12.52 22.83
C SER A 86 15.27 -13.00 23.83
N VAL A 87 15.82 -12.13 24.67
CA VAL A 87 16.78 -12.54 25.71
C VAL A 87 16.08 -13.33 26.81
N THR A 88 14.89 -12.90 27.22
CA THR A 88 14.08 -13.63 28.20
C THR A 88 13.73 -15.03 27.69
N ASP A 89 13.28 -15.14 26.44
CA ASP A 89 12.84 -16.40 25.83
C ASP A 89 13.99 -17.39 25.61
N LYS A 90 15.20 -16.90 25.26
CA LYS A 90 16.37 -17.74 24.96
C LYS A 90 17.27 -18.03 26.17
N HIS A 91 17.23 -17.17 27.18
CA HIS A 91 18.11 -17.26 28.35
C HIS A 91 17.28 -17.23 29.64
N SER A 92 17.06 -16.04 30.22
CA SER A 92 16.25 -15.89 31.43
C SER A 92 15.84 -14.44 31.65
N ALA A 93 14.78 -14.24 32.44
CA ALA A 93 14.38 -12.91 32.91
C ALA A 93 15.49 -12.20 33.70
N TRP A 94 16.29 -12.95 34.47
CA TRP A 94 17.42 -12.42 35.26
C TRP A 94 18.50 -11.77 34.38
N LEU A 95 18.79 -12.39 33.23
CA LEU A 95 19.75 -11.84 32.27
C LEU A 95 19.16 -10.64 31.52
N SER A 96 17.89 -10.74 31.09
CA SER A 96 17.18 -9.66 30.40
C SER A 96 17.15 -8.36 31.21
N ALA A 97 16.99 -8.45 32.54
CA ALA A 97 17.04 -7.31 33.45
C ALA A 97 18.41 -6.63 33.55
N ARG A 98 19.49 -7.30 33.13
CA ARG A 98 20.87 -6.78 33.14
C ARG A 98 21.34 -6.28 31.78
N VAL A 99 20.54 -6.45 30.73
CA VAL A 99 20.85 -5.90 29.40
C VAL A 99 20.61 -4.39 29.44
N THR A 100 21.66 -3.64 29.15
CA THR A 100 21.63 -2.18 28.95
C THR A 100 21.39 -1.85 27.48
N PHE A 101 20.44 -0.95 27.22
CA PHE A 101 20.17 -0.47 25.87
C PHE A 101 20.71 0.95 25.73
N ASN A 102 21.68 1.11 24.83
CA ASN A 102 22.10 2.43 24.42
C ASN A 102 21.13 2.92 23.33
N ARG A 103 20.32 3.93 23.65
CA ARG A 103 19.35 4.49 22.71
C ARG A 103 20.00 5.62 21.91
N PRO A 104 20.23 5.47 20.60
CA PRO A 104 20.76 6.57 19.81
C PRO A 104 19.77 7.73 19.82
N ALA A 105 20.24 8.96 20.06
CA ALA A 105 19.34 10.12 20.05
C ALA A 105 18.68 10.33 18.66
N HIS A 106 19.39 9.94 17.60
CA HIS A 106 18.97 10.09 16.21
C HIS A 106 19.46 8.89 15.38
N MET A 107 18.69 8.51 14.35
CA MET A 107 19.11 7.57 13.32
C MET A 107 18.92 8.16 11.93
N THR A 108 19.86 7.89 11.02
CA THR A 108 19.70 8.24 9.60
C THR A 108 18.63 7.36 8.96
N LEU A 109 18.14 7.76 7.78
CA LEU A 109 17.13 6.95 7.08
C LEU A 109 17.72 5.61 6.63
N GLU A 110 18.98 5.59 6.23
CA GLU A 110 19.72 4.40 5.85
C GLU A 110 19.86 3.45 7.04
N GLN A 111 20.24 3.97 8.21
CA GLN A 111 20.31 3.19 9.44
C GLN A 111 18.94 2.63 9.85
N LEU A 112 17.87 3.40 9.66
CA LEU A 112 16.51 2.94 9.93
C LEU A 112 16.10 1.83 8.97
N ALA A 113 16.33 2.01 7.67
CA ALA A 113 16.05 1.01 6.66
C ALA A 113 16.80 -0.29 6.95
N GLU A 114 18.11 -0.21 7.25
CA GLU A 114 18.94 -1.36 7.61
C GLU A 114 18.47 -2.05 8.90
N ALA A 115 18.08 -1.28 9.93
CA ALA A 115 17.60 -1.84 11.18
C ALA A 115 16.24 -2.57 11.04
N ILE A 116 15.40 -2.09 10.13
CA ILE A 116 14.07 -2.64 9.88
C ILE A 116 14.14 -3.84 8.95
N ASP A 117 14.87 -3.70 7.84
CA ASP A 117 15.12 -4.76 6.89
C ASP A 117 16.56 -4.69 6.34
N PRO A 118 17.50 -5.45 6.94
CA PRO A 118 18.89 -5.46 6.50
C PRO A 118 19.07 -6.09 5.11
N THR A 119 18.04 -6.75 4.57
CA THR A 119 18.09 -7.34 3.22
C THR A 119 17.66 -6.38 2.12
N GLY A 120 17.18 -5.18 2.48
CA GLY A 120 16.92 -4.09 1.54
C GLY A 120 15.60 -4.19 0.77
N PHE A 121 14.61 -4.94 1.27
CA PHE A 121 13.26 -4.89 0.71
C PHE A 121 12.45 -3.73 1.29
N ASN A 122 11.42 -3.34 0.54
CA ASN A 122 10.44 -2.39 1.02
C ASN A 122 9.64 -2.97 2.19
N LEU A 123 9.26 -2.09 3.12
CA LEU A 123 8.27 -2.42 4.12
C LEU A 123 6.95 -2.78 3.45
N SER A 124 6.54 -4.03 3.59
CA SER A 124 5.30 -4.54 3.01
C SER A 124 4.31 -4.94 4.10
N PHE A 125 3.04 -4.68 3.83
CA PHE A 125 1.93 -5.01 4.72
C PHE A 125 1.02 -6.02 4.03
N SER A 126 0.68 -7.11 4.72
CA SER A 126 -0.19 -8.16 4.16
C SER A 126 -1.62 -7.67 3.95
N THR A 127 -2.12 -6.85 4.87
CA THR A 127 -3.44 -6.21 4.87
C THR A 127 -3.35 -4.82 5.51
N SER A 128 -4.41 -4.02 5.32
CA SER A 128 -4.56 -2.72 5.96
C SER A 128 -4.65 -2.82 7.49
N VAL A 129 -5.20 -3.93 8.00
CA VAL A 129 -5.18 -4.25 9.44
C VAL A 129 -3.75 -4.43 9.95
N ALA A 130 -2.93 -5.23 9.26
CA ALA A 130 -1.53 -5.44 9.61
C ALA A 130 -0.73 -4.12 9.51
N MET A 131 -1.04 -3.27 8.52
CA MET A 131 -0.46 -1.92 8.43
C MET A 131 -0.79 -1.08 9.66
N LYS A 132 -2.07 -1.06 10.11
CA LYS A 132 -2.47 -0.34 11.33
C LYS A 132 -1.79 -0.89 12.58
N GLU A 133 -1.65 -2.21 12.72
CA GLU A 133 -0.92 -2.82 13.83
C GLU A 133 0.55 -2.38 13.87
N LYS A 134 1.22 -2.39 12.71
CA LYS A 134 2.58 -1.87 12.58
C LYS A 134 2.65 -0.38 12.91
N ALA A 135 1.69 0.43 12.46
CA ALA A 135 1.62 1.85 12.80
C ALA A 135 1.47 2.07 14.31
N ARG A 136 0.60 1.31 15.00
CA ARG A 136 0.45 1.37 16.46
C ARG A 136 1.75 1.05 17.18
N ALA A 137 2.46 0.02 16.71
CA ALA A 137 3.69 -0.43 17.32
C ALA A 137 4.85 0.56 17.08
N TRP A 138 5.01 1.04 15.85
CA TRP A 138 6.26 1.66 15.40
C TRP A 138 6.25 3.19 15.37
N LEU A 139 5.08 3.81 15.23
CA LEU A 139 5.00 5.24 14.93
C LEU A 139 4.50 6.04 16.15
N ALA A 140 5.10 7.21 16.38
CA ALA A 140 4.65 8.15 17.40
C ALA A 140 3.27 8.75 17.04
N ASP A 141 2.56 9.23 18.06
CA ASP A 141 1.15 9.66 17.96
C ASP A 141 0.80 10.58 16.78
N PRO A 142 1.50 11.70 16.51
CA PRO A 142 1.12 12.56 15.40
C PRO A 142 1.21 11.85 14.03
N TYR A 143 2.04 10.81 13.91
CA TYR A 143 2.31 10.13 12.65
C TYR A 143 1.46 8.87 12.42
N LYS A 144 0.95 8.22 13.48
CA LYS A 144 0.05 7.07 13.34
C LYS A 144 -1.41 7.46 13.20
N THR A 145 -1.84 8.62 13.72
CA THR A 145 -3.27 8.98 13.81
C THR A 145 -4.00 8.84 12.48
N LYS A 146 -3.45 9.37 11.38
CA LYS A 146 -4.08 9.27 10.06
C LYS A 146 -4.14 7.82 9.53
N ILE A 147 -3.11 7.02 9.77
CA ILE A 147 -3.12 5.59 9.41
C ILE A 147 -4.20 4.84 10.19
N LEU A 148 -4.32 5.09 11.49
CA LEU A 148 -5.33 4.43 12.33
C LEU A 148 -6.76 4.88 12.01
N ALA A 149 -6.90 6.11 11.51
CA ALA A 149 -8.18 6.71 11.13
C ALA A 149 -8.67 6.31 9.73
N LEU A 150 -7.90 5.52 8.95
CA LEU A 150 -8.43 4.92 7.71
C LEU A 150 -9.78 4.27 8.00
N ASP A 151 -10.78 4.58 7.20
CA ASP A 151 -12.08 3.94 7.34
C ASP A 151 -12.09 2.55 6.68
N GLY A 152 -13.17 1.81 6.90
CA GLY A 152 -13.29 0.48 6.33
C GLY A 152 -13.37 0.47 4.80
N GLU A 153 -13.74 1.57 4.14
CA GLU A 153 -13.82 1.64 2.68
C GLU A 153 -12.43 1.76 2.05
N ASP A 154 -11.58 2.61 2.61
CA ASP A 154 -10.21 2.77 2.16
C ASP A 154 -9.37 1.51 2.49
N GLU A 155 -9.59 0.87 3.65
CA GLU A 155 -8.97 -0.43 3.95
C GLU A 155 -9.32 -1.49 2.89
N ARG A 156 -10.62 -1.63 2.56
CA ARG A 156 -11.07 -2.59 1.54
C ARG A 156 -10.53 -2.25 0.16
N LEU A 157 -10.41 -0.98 -0.19
CA LEU A 157 -9.81 -0.54 -1.45
C LEU A 157 -8.36 -1.01 -1.55
N ILE A 158 -7.54 -0.73 -0.53
CA ILE A 158 -6.12 -1.12 -0.50
C ILE A 158 -5.99 -2.63 -0.61
N ASP A 159 -6.72 -3.37 0.23
CA ASP A 159 -6.61 -4.83 0.28
C ASP A 159 -7.09 -5.48 -1.02
N THR A 160 -8.16 -4.96 -1.63
CA THR A 160 -8.66 -5.44 -2.92
C THR A 160 -7.68 -5.13 -4.05
N ALA A 161 -7.16 -3.91 -4.12
CA ALA A 161 -6.16 -3.54 -5.14
C ALA A 161 -4.90 -4.42 -5.03
N LYS A 162 -4.46 -4.75 -3.81
CA LYS A 162 -3.39 -5.73 -3.57
C LYS A 162 -3.71 -7.11 -4.13
N MET A 163 -4.91 -7.62 -3.88
CA MET A 163 -5.31 -8.94 -4.38
C MET A 163 -5.39 -8.98 -5.91
N ILE A 164 -5.86 -7.90 -6.54
CA ILE A 164 -5.85 -7.78 -8.00
C ILE A 164 -4.41 -7.75 -8.52
N ARG A 165 -3.52 -6.96 -7.90
CA ARG A 165 -2.08 -6.89 -8.26
C ARG A 165 -1.43 -8.28 -8.17
N ASN A 166 -1.70 -9.03 -7.11
CA ASN A 166 -1.18 -10.38 -6.92
C ASN A 166 -1.66 -11.35 -8.00
N TRP A 167 -2.94 -11.28 -8.38
CA TRP A 167 -3.45 -12.10 -9.49
C TRP A 167 -2.79 -11.74 -10.82
N ILE A 168 -2.64 -10.43 -11.12
CA ILE A 168 -1.94 -9.96 -12.32
C ILE A 168 -0.50 -10.51 -12.38
N ALA A 169 0.21 -10.50 -11.24
CA ALA A 169 1.60 -10.90 -11.15
C ALA A 169 1.80 -12.44 -11.20
N HIS A 170 0.94 -13.21 -10.54
CA HIS A 170 1.19 -14.64 -10.32
C HIS A 170 0.30 -15.57 -11.13
N GLN A 171 -0.91 -15.14 -11.52
CA GLN A 171 -1.88 -15.92 -12.30
C GLN A 171 -2.15 -17.33 -11.74
N SER A 172 -2.01 -17.53 -10.42
CA SER A 172 -2.23 -18.82 -9.77
C SER A 172 -3.67 -18.96 -9.28
N LYS A 173 -4.26 -20.17 -9.33
CA LYS A 173 -5.64 -20.44 -8.88
C LYS A 173 -5.95 -19.81 -7.52
N GLY A 174 -5.04 -19.94 -6.56
CA GLY A 174 -5.19 -19.34 -5.23
C GLY A 174 -5.27 -17.82 -5.24
N SER A 175 -4.44 -17.14 -6.04
CA SER A 175 -4.52 -15.68 -6.19
C SER A 175 -5.81 -15.22 -6.89
N GLY A 176 -6.33 -16.00 -7.84
CA GLY A 176 -7.60 -15.72 -8.52
C GLY A 176 -8.82 -15.84 -7.59
N VAL A 177 -8.83 -16.85 -6.71
CA VAL A 177 -9.86 -17.00 -5.66
C VAL A 177 -9.82 -15.81 -4.69
N LYS A 178 -8.63 -15.47 -4.18
CA LYS A 178 -8.48 -14.32 -3.26
C LYS A 178 -8.91 -12.99 -3.87
N MET A 179 -8.57 -12.76 -5.14
CA MET A 179 -9.02 -11.58 -5.88
C MET A 179 -10.55 -11.54 -5.98
N ASN A 180 -11.21 -12.65 -6.34
CA ASN A 180 -12.66 -12.69 -6.48
C ASN A 180 -13.40 -12.50 -5.15
N ILE A 181 -12.86 -13.02 -4.05
CA ILE A 181 -13.40 -12.75 -2.70
C ILE A 181 -13.31 -11.25 -2.39
N ALA A 182 -12.12 -10.65 -2.54
CA ALA A 182 -11.94 -9.23 -2.26
C ALA A 182 -12.84 -8.33 -3.14
N LEU A 183 -12.97 -8.66 -4.43
CA LEU A 183 -13.86 -7.95 -5.36
C LEU A 183 -15.36 -8.12 -5.05
N ALA A 184 -15.75 -9.17 -4.34
CA ALA A 184 -17.13 -9.32 -3.85
C ALA A 184 -17.37 -8.43 -2.62
N ASP A 185 -16.35 -8.27 -1.78
CA ASP A 185 -16.47 -7.62 -0.48
C ASP A 185 -16.19 -6.10 -0.50
N ILE A 186 -15.53 -5.59 -1.54
CA ILE A 186 -15.12 -4.19 -1.64
C ILE A 186 -16.31 -3.23 -1.66
N GLU A 187 -17.41 -3.63 -2.31
CA GLU A 187 -18.67 -2.91 -2.40
C GLU A 187 -19.56 -3.24 -1.18
N LYS A 188 -20.09 -2.22 -0.51
CA LYS A 188 -21.06 -2.37 0.59
C LYS A 188 -22.42 -1.76 0.26
N GLY A 189 -22.71 -1.60 -1.02
CA GLY A 189 -23.97 -1.11 -1.54
C GLY A 189 -23.89 0.29 -2.17
N PRO A 190 -25.04 0.79 -2.67
CA PRO A 190 -25.13 2.06 -3.37
C PRO A 190 -24.68 3.25 -2.50
N GLY A 191 -24.08 4.26 -3.13
CA GLY A 191 -23.66 5.50 -2.46
C GLY A 191 -22.30 5.42 -1.77
N THR A 192 -21.65 4.25 -1.75
CA THR A 192 -20.27 4.10 -1.27
C THR A 192 -19.26 4.50 -2.36
N PRO A 193 -18.14 5.16 -2.01
CA PRO A 193 -17.04 5.46 -2.94
C PRO A 193 -16.49 4.24 -3.71
N ASN A 194 -16.66 3.03 -3.17
CA ASN A 194 -16.20 1.80 -3.79
C ASN A 194 -17.30 1.04 -4.57
N HIS A 195 -18.53 1.55 -4.65
CA HIS A 195 -19.69 0.82 -5.19
C HIS A 195 -19.42 0.19 -6.56
N GLU A 196 -18.78 0.93 -7.47
CA GLU A 196 -18.54 0.51 -8.87
C GLU A 196 -17.24 -0.27 -9.07
N LEU A 197 -16.50 -0.51 -7.98
CA LEU A 197 -15.21 -1.20 -8.01
C LEU A 197 -15.33 -2.72 -7.77
N GLY A 198 -16.50 -3.20 -7.36
CA GLY A 198 -16.77 -4.62 -7.15
C GLY A 198 -16.99 -5.42 -8.44
N ARG A 199 -17.04 -6.75 -8.30
CA ARG A 199 -17.37 -7.68 -9.42
C ARG A 199 -18.86 -7.92 -9.61
N GLY A 200 -19.71 -7.40 -8.71
CA GLY A 200 -21.12 -7.80 -8.62
C GLY A 200 -21.26 -9.31 -8.38
N VAL A 201 -22.17 -9.95 -9.12
CA VAL A 201 -22.48 -11.38 -8.91
C VAL A 201 -21.45 -12.32 -9.55
N ARG A 202 -20.92 -11.98 -10.73
CA ARG A 202 -20.11 -12.90 -11.54
C ARG A 202 -18.66 -12.89 -11.11
N GLU A 203 -18.01 -14.05 -11.20
CA GLU A 203 -16.57 -14.13 -10.99
C GLU A 203 -15.81 -13.52 -12.17
N ILE A 204 -14.67 -12.91 -11.85
CA ILE A 204 -13.76 -12.30 -12.81
C ILE A 204 -12.72 -13.33 -13.21
N THR A 205 -12.77 -13.72 -14.48
CA THR A 205 -11.79 -14.60 -15.13
C THR A 205 -10.77 -13.82 -15.96
N SER A 206 -11.13 -12.61 -16.41
CA SER A 206 -10.24 -11.70 -17.15
C SER A 206 -10.14 -10.36 -16.44
N VAL A 207 -9.06 -10.20 -15.66
CA VAL A 207 -8.83 -8.98 -14.87
C VAL A 207 -8.65 -7.73 -15.74
N GLY A 208 -7.97 -7.84 -16.88
CA GLY A 208 -7.82 -6.72 -17.82
C GLY A 208 -9.16 -6.28 -18.41
N ALA A 209 -10.05 -7.24 -18.74
CA ALA A 209 -11.39 -6.93 -19.23
C ALA A 209 -12.25 -6.27 -18.14
N PHE A 210 -12.12 -6.72 -16.90
CA PHE A 210 -12.77 -6.12 -15.74
C PHE A 210 -12.29 -4.69 -15.49
N LEU A 211 -10.97 -4.46 -15.50
CA LEU A 211 -10.37 -3.15 -15.22
C LEU A 211 -10.60 -2.11 -16.32
N LYS A 212 -10.72 -2.54 -17.59
CA LYS A 212 -11.00 -1.61 -18.69
C LYS A 212 -12.45 -1.15 -18.78
N ALA A 213 -13.37 -1.81 -18.07
CA ALA A 213 -14.79 -1.51 -18.16
C ALA A 213 -15.05 -0.06 -17.72
N ARG A 214 -15.98 0.61 -18.42
CA ARG A 214 -16.42 1.96 -18.05
C ARG A 214 -17.43 1.90 -16.92
N ILE A 215 -17.23 2.78 -15.96
CA ILE A 215 -18.09 3.03 -14.80
C ILE A 215 -18.25 4.55 -14.65
N PRO A 216 -19.16 5.04 -13.78
CA PRO A 216 -19.15 6.44 -13.39
C PRO A 216 -17.74 6.93 -13.02
N GLY A 217 -17.32 8.04 -13.63
CA GLY A 217 -15.99 8.62 -13.42
C GLY A 217 -14.86 8.11 -14.34
N GLY A 218 -15.07 7.11 -15.19
CA GLY A 218 -14.06 6.67 -16.19
C GLY A 218 -13.97 5.16 -16.36
N ARG A 219 -12.81 4.66 -16.77
CA ARG A 219 -12.53 3.22 -16.68
C ARG A 219 -12.25 2.85 -15.23
N ARG A 220 -12.63 1.62 -14.83
CA ARG A 220 -12.47 1.15 -13.45
C ARG A 220 -11.03 1.28 -12.94
N VAL A 221 -10.04 1.00 -13.77
CA VAL A 221 -8.62 1.19 -13.41
C VAL A 221 -8.26 2.65 -13.06
N GLU A 222 -8.84 3.63 -13.76
CA GLU A 222 -8.58 5.05 -13.51
C GLU A 222 -9.21 5.50 -12.18
N VAL A 223 -10.32 4.88 -11.80
CA VAL A 223 -10.96 5.11 -10.50
C VAL A 223 -10.14 4.49 -9.37
N TYR A 224 -9.65 3.25 -9.52
CA TYR A 224 -8.72 2.64 -8.55
C TYR A 224 -7.47 3.50 -8.34
N ALA A 225 -6.82 3.95 -9.42
CA ALA A 225 -5.60 4.72 -9.34
C ALA A 225 -5.81 6.07 -8.62
N ARG A 226 -6.89 6.79 -8.94
CA ARG A 226 -7.23 8.05 -8.25
C ARG A 226 -7.59 7.82 -6.79
N ARG A 227 -8.38 6.79 -6.48
CA ARG A 227 -8.74 6.47 -5.09
C ARG A 227 -7.51 6.12 -4.25
N LEU A 228 -6.56 5.35 -4.78
CA LEU A 228 -5.29 5.08 -4.09
C LEU A 228 -4.46 6.36 -3.87
N LYS A 229 -4.47 7.28 -4.83
CA LYS A 229 -3.88 8.61 -4.69
C LYS A 229 -4.54 9.41 -3.56
N ASP A 230 -5.86 9.43 -3.48
CA ASP A 230 -6.61 10.12 -2.42
C ASP A 230 -6.30 9.52 -1.04
N VAL A 231 -6.25 8.19 -0.95
CA VAL A 231 -5.83 7.47 0.28
C VAL A 231 -4.42 7.89 0.70
N ALA A 232 -3.46 7.96 -0.23
CA ALA A 232 -2.11 8.39 0.10
C ALA A 232 -2.04 9.82 0.66
N ILE A 233 -2.86 10.73 0.14
CA ILE A 233 -3.01 12.10 0.68
C ILE A 233 -3.58 12.03 2.10
N ASN A 234 -4.63 11.23 2.32
CA ASN A 234 -5.27 11.05 3.62
C ASN A 234 -4.38 10.37 4.66
N LEU A 235 -3.37 9.63 4.25
CA LEU A 235 -2.38 9.01 5.14
C LEU A 235 -1.25 9.96 5.57
N THR A 236 -1.09 11.09 4.88
CA THR A 236 0.07 11.98 5.03
C THR A 236 -0.21 13.11 6.02
N VAL A 237 0.66 13.27 7.02
CA VAL A 237 0.69 14.35 8.02
C VAL A 237 1.69 15.41 7.61
#